data_AF-A0A645JA72-F1
#
_entry.id   AF-A0A645JA72-F1
#
_cell.length_a   1.000
_cell.length_b   1.000
_cell.length_c   1.000
_cell.angle_alpha   90.00
_cell.angle_beta   90.00
_cell.angle_gamma   90.00
#
_symmetry.space_group_name_H-M   'P 1'
#
loop_
_entity.id
_entity.type
_entity.pdbx_description
1 polymer ?
#
loop_
_entity_poly.entity_id
_entity_poly.type
_entity_poly.pdbx_seq_one_letter_code
_entity_poly.pdbx_strand_id
1 'polypeptide(L)'
;MTGDIHTTIPLSCSIKVSFCNDSDILHESTLEVPASSSDMLGATGKMSILVPDLSKLKGAKHIIFEFTLSYGGSTGSSPLKASQQIWIDNMKAYKSDGITIRDKKK
;
A
#
# COMPACT_ATOMS: atom_id res chain seq x y z
N MET A 1 7.93 -4.75 0.50
CA MET A 1 6.67 -5.43 0.87
C MET A 1 5.74 -5.35 -0.31
N THR A 2 5.00 -6.41 -0.61
CA THR A 2 3.98 -6.42 -1.66
C THR A 2 2.65 -6.92 -1.10
N GLY A 3 1.55 -6.46 -1.66
CA GLY A 3 0.20 -6.95 -1.33
C GLY A 3 -0.78 -6.55 -2.42
N ASP A 4 -1.97 -7.15 -2.38
CA ASP A 4 -3.08 -6.81 -3.26
C ASP A 4 -4.06 -5.95 -2.49
N ILE A 5 -4.43 -4.80 -3.06
CA ILE A 5 -5.41 -3.90 -2.47
C ILE A 5 -6.67 -3.96 -3.31
N HIS A 6 -7.79 -4.13 -2.63
CA HIS A 6 -9.10 -4.20 -3.23
C HIS A 6 -9.98 -3.12 -2.62
N THR A 7 -10.73 -2.43 -3.48
CA THR A 7 -11.76 -1.48 -3.05
C THR A 7 -13.02 -1.69 -3.87
N THR A 8 -14.16 -1.84 -3.19
CA THR A 8 -15.48 -1.78 -3.83
C THR A 8 -16.14 -0.41 -3.65
N ILE A 9 -15.38 0.56 -3.13
CA ILE A 9 -15.84 1.93 -2.93
C ILE A 9 -15.60 2.71 -4.23
N PRO A 10 -16.58 3.47 -4.74
CA PRO A 10 -16.46 4.27 -5.96
C PRO A 10 -15.71 5.60 -5.72
N LEU A 11 -14.62 5.53 -4.96
CA LEU A 11 -13.77 6.66 -4.59
C LEU A 11 -12.31 6.34 -4.87
N SER A 12 -11.54 7.37 -5.20
CA SER A 12 -10.08 7.27 -5.24
C SER A 12 -9.57 7.10 -3.81
N CYS A 13 -8.49 6.35 -3.63
CA CYS A 13 -7.89 6.12 -2.33
C CYS A 13 -6.38 6.33 -2.40
N SER A 14 -5.88 7.27 -1.60
CA SER A 14 -4.44 7.37 -1.29
C SER A 14 -4.17 6.62 -0.01
N ILE A 15 -3.12 5.80 0.01
CA ILE A 15 -2.76 4.96 1.14
C ILE A 15 -1.34 5.31 1.56
N LYS A 16 -1.22 5.93 2.74
CA LYS A 16 0.07 6.12 3.39
C LYS A 16 0.37 4.89 4.25
N VAL A 17 1.54 4.31 4.05
CA VAL A 17 2.01 3.14 4.79
C VAL A 17 3.23 3.51 5.60
N SER A 18 3.10 3.41 6.92
CA SER A 18 4.12 3.82 7.87
C SER A 18 4.57 2.63 8.70
N PHE A 19 5.88 2.39 8.73
CA PHE A 19 6.51 1.41 9.60
C PHE A 19 6.91 2.13 10.88
N CYS A 20 6.37 1.67 12.01
CA CYS A 20 6.51 2.37 13.28
C CYS A 20 7.03 1.43 14.36
N ASN A 21 7.71 2.01 15.36
CA ASN A 21 7.88 1.40 16.68
C ASN A 21 6.87 2.04 17.65
N ASP A 22 7.03 1.84 18.96
CA ASP A 22 6.08 2.35 19.97
C ASP A 22 6.07 3.89 20.08
N SER A 23 7.03 4.60 19.47
CA SER A 23 7.25 6.03 19.70
C SER A 23 7.53 6.84 18.44
N ASP A 24 7.98 6.21 17.36
CA ASP A 24 8.48 6.86 16.16
C ASP A 24 8.02 6.18 14.86
N ILE A 25 7.92 7.00 13.82
CA ILE A 25 7.78 6.55 12.45
C ILE A 25 9.18 6.36 11.84
N LEU A 26 9.48 5.14 11.43
CA LEU A 26 10.80 4.74 10.93
C LEU A 26 10.92 4.90 9.41
N HIS A 27 9.83 4.64 8.70
CA HIS A 27 9.77 4.73 7.25
C HIS A 27 8.33 4.92 6.78
N GLU A 28 8.13 5.72 5.72
CA GLU A 28 6.84 5.96 5.12
C GLU A 28 6.88 5.84 3.60
N SER A 29 5.77 5.40 3.02
CA SER A 29 5.54 5.36 1.59
C SER A 29 4.08 5.67 1.30
N THR A 30 3.79 6.27 0.14
CA THR A 30 2.43 6.59 -0.30
C THR A 30 2.12 5.88 -1.59
N LEU A 31 0.92 5.29 -1.68
CA LEU A 31 0.39 4.62 -2.86
C LEU A 31 -0.95 5.26 -3.26
N GLU A 32 -1.11 5.54 -4.54
CA GLU A 32 -2.38 6.00 -5.10
C GLU A 32 -3.14 4.83 -5.73
N VAL A 33 -4.40 4.66 -5.33
CA VAL A 33 -5.36 3.70 -5.90
C VAL A 33 -6.48 4.50 -6.57
N PRO A 34 -6.62 4.43 -7.90
CA PRO A 34 -7.65 5.18 -8.61
C PRO A 34 -9.05 4.65 -8.26
N ALA A 35 -10.06 5.50 -8.43
CA ALA A 35 -11.46 5.11 -8.24
C ALA A 35 -11.87 3.98 -9.18
N SER A 36 -12.70 3.05 -8.68
CA SER A 36 -13.42 2.13 -9.56
C SER A 36 -14.58 2.87 -10.23
N SER A 37 -14.67 2.78 -11.54
CA SER A 37 -15.78 3.32 -12.34
C SER A 37 -17.02 2.43 -12.37
N SER A 38 -17.04 1.32 -11.62
CA SER A 38 -18.06 0.27 -11.75
C SER A 38 -18.67 -0.12 -10.40
N ASP A 39 -20.00 0.02 -10.32
CA ASP A 39 -20.85 -0.45 -9.21
C ASP A 39 -20.79 -1.98 -8.98
N MET A 40 -20.11 -2.74 -9.84
CA MET A 40 -20.09 -4.21 -9.80
C MET A 40 -18.70 -4.84 -9.82
N LEU A 41 -17.63 -4.08 -10.08
CA LEU A 41 -16.26 -4.61 -10.11
C LEU A 41 -15.36 -3.65 -9.33
N GLY A 42 -14.97 -4.05 -8.13
CA GLY A 42 -14.02 -3.28 -7.32
C GLY A 42 -12.72 -2.99 -8.06
N ALA A 43 -12.09 -1.86 -7.77
CA ALA A 43 -10.75 -1.60 -8.27
C ALA A 43 -9.77 -2.48 -7.48
N THR A 44 -8.91 -3.18 -8.20
CA THR A 44 -7.80 -3.95 -7.62
C THR A 44 -6.50 -3.29 -8.04
N GLY A 45 -5.67 -2.95 -7.06
CA GLY A 45 -4.33 -2.40 -7.26
C GLY A 45 -3.29 -3.32 -6.65
N LYS A 46 -2.11 -3.38 -7.26
CA LYS A 46 -0.95 -3.99 -6.61
C LYS A 46 -0.22 -2.95 -5.79
N MET A 47 -0.06 -3.21 -4.50
CA MET A 47 0.81 -2.43 -3.63
C MET A 47 2.20 -3.01 -3.66
N SER A 48 3.19 -2.18 -3.99
CA SER A 48 4.60 -2.50 -3.84
C SER A 48 5.30 -1.36 -3.12
N ILE A 49 5.69 -1.61 -1.87
CA ILE A 49 6.43 -0.66 -1.05
C ILE A 49 7.88 -1.12 -1.02
N LEU A 50 8.73 -0.34 -1.68
CA LEU A 50 10.16 -0.51 -1.61
C LEU A 50 10.67 0.16 -0.35
N VAL A 51 11.30 -0.62 0.51
CA VAL A 51 12.07 -0.06 1.63
C VAL A 51 13.54 -0.14 1.24
N PRO A 52 14.14 1.00 0.83
CA PRO A 52 15.48 0.99 0.23
C PRO A 52 16.58 0.67 1.25
N ASP A 53 16.32 0.91 2.53
CA ASP A 53 17.26 0.63 3.61
C ASP A 53 16.56 -0.11 4.76
N LEU A 54 16.80 -1.43 4.82
CA LEU A 54 16.23 -2.29 5.86
C LEU A 54 16.73 -1.95 7.26
N SER A 55 17.87 -1.27 7.40
CA SER A 55 18.38 -0.86 8.71
C SER A 55 17.44 0.15 9.40
N LYS A 56 16.71 0.94 8.60
CA LYS A 56 15.68 1.87 9.11
C LYS A 56 14.50 1.13 9.75
N LEU A 57 14.21 -0.10 9.33
CA LEU A 57 13.14 -0.90 9.93
C LEU A 57 13.57 -1.63 11.20
N LYS A 58 14.81 -1.45 11.68
CA LYS A 58 15.26 -2.08 12.91
C LYS A 58 14.40 -1.58 14.08
N GLY A 59 13.67 -2.50 14.72
CA GLY A 59 12.75 -2.17 15.80
C GLY A 59 11.35 -1.78 15.36
N ALA A 60 11.02 -1.88 14.06
CA ALA A 60 9.64 -1.77 13.60
C ALA A 60 8.78 -2.87 14.25
N LYS A 61 7.66 -2.47 14.85
CA LYS A 61 6.69 -3.37 15.52
C LYS A 61 5.33 -3.33 14.86
N HIS A 62 4.99 -2.19 14.25
CA HIS A 62 3.67 -1.93 13.68
C HIS A 62 3.81 -1.42 12.24
N ILE A 63 2.82 -1.75 11.42
CA ILE A 63 2.60 -1.14 10.11
C ILE A 63 1.24 -0.46 10.19
N ILE A 64 1.21 0.84 9.96
CA ILE A 64 -0.01 1.64 9.95
C ILE A 64 -0.37 1.94 8.51
N PHE A 65 -1.64 1.73 8.17
CA PHE A 65 -2.23 2.08 6.88
C PHE A 65 -3.21 3.23 7.10
N GLU A 66 -2.90 4.40 6.56
CA GLU A 66 -3.79 5.56 6.58
C GLU A 66 -4.43 5.71 5.20
N PHE A 67 -5.76 5.57 5.14
CA PHE A 67 -6.53 5.64 3.91
C PHE A 67 -7.18 7.03 3.79
N THR A 68 -6.79 7.78 2.76
CA THR A 68 -7.43 9.04 2.39
C THR A 68 -8.33 8.80 1.18
N LEU A 69 -9.64 8.95 1.37
CA LEU A 69 -10.63 8.78 0.31
C LEU A 69 -10.96 10.11 -0.33
N SER A 70 -10.95 10.16 -1.67
CA SER A 70 -11.24 11.36 -2.45
C SER A 70 -12.26 11.07 -3.53
N TYR A 71 -13.24 11.97 -3.67
CA TYR A 71 -14.14 11.98 -4.83
C TYR A 71 -13.33 12.37 -6.06
N GLY A 72 -13.23 11.46 -7.04
CA GLY A 72 -12.70 11.81 -8.36
C GLY A 72 -13.58 12.91 -8.96
N GLY A 73 -12.97 14.02 -9.38
CA GLY A 73 -13.63 15.30 -9.69
C GLY A 73 -14.67 15.31 -10.84
N SER A 74 -15.21 14.17 -11.26
CA SER A 74 -16.39 14.10 -12.11
C SER A 74 -17.63 13.93 -11.23
N THR A 75 -18.45 14.99 -11.18
CA THR A 75 -19.83 14.98 -10.69
C THR A 75 -20.59 13.76 -11.23
N GLY A 76 -20.68 12.70 -10.43
CA GLY A 76 -21.23 11.41 -10.85
C GLY A 76 -20.72 10.20 -10.08
N SER A 77 -20.10 10.38 -8.91
CA SER A 77 -19.71 9.26 -8.05
C SER A 77 -20.97 8.57 -7.54
N SER A 78 -21.10 7.27 -7.83
CA SER A 78 -22.13 6.42 -7.26
C SER A 78 -22.18 6.60 -5.73
N PRO A 79 -23.39 6.63 -5.12
CA PRO A 79 -23.50 6.78 -3.68
C PRO A 79 -22.77 5.64 -2.96
N LEU A 80 -22.21 5.94 -1.78
CA LEU A 80 -21.70 4.91 -0.88
C LEU A 80 -22.85 3.96 -0.50
N LYS A 81 -22.60 2.66 -0.62
CA LYS A 81 -23.58 1.60 -0.30
C LYS A 81 -23.09 0.79 0.90
N ALA A 82 -24.04 0.28 1.67
CA ALA A 82 -23.73 -0.68 2.73
C ALA A 82 -22.99 -1.90 2.14
N SER A 83 -22.07 -2.47 2.93
CA SER A 83 -21.23 -3.64 2.55
C SER A 83 -20.10 -3.35 1.55
N GLN A 84 -19.86 -2.09 1.17
CA GLN A 84 -18.63 -1.75 0.46
C GLN A 84 -17.42 -1.84 1.40
N GLN A 85 -16.28 -2.29 0.88
CA GLN A 85 -15.09 -2.58 1.67
C GLN A 85 -13.83 -2.10 0.95
N ILE A 86 -12.83 -1.78 1.76
CA ILE A 86 -11.42 -1.73 1.35
C ILE A 86 -10.72 -2.81 2.16
N TRP A 87 -9.99 -3.68 1.49
CA TRP A 87 -9.16 -4.68 2.17
C TRP A 87 -7.85 -4.86 1.44
N ILE A 88 -6.86 -5.30 2.20
CA ILE A 88 -5.54 -5.66 1.70
C ILE A 88 -5.39 -7.16 1.93
N ASP A 89 -5.04 -7.88 0.88
CA ASP A 89 -4.79 -9.31 0.93
C ASP A 89 -3.34 -9.63 0.51
N ASN A 90 -2.89 -10.84 0.83
CA ASN A 90 -1.60 -11.39 0.41
C ASN A 90 -0.39 -10.50 0.74
N MET A 91 -0.46 -9.75 1.83
CA MET A 91 0.67 -8.93 2.29
C MET A 91 1.86 -9.80 2.67
N LYS A 92 2.96 -9.60 1.92
CA LYS A 92 4.21 -10.34 2.13
C LYS A 92 5.39 -9.37 2.11
N ALA A 93 6.28 -9.53 3.08
CA ALA A 93 7.57 -8.86 3.08
C ALA A 93 8.62 -9.80 2.48
N TYR A 94 9.41 -9.29 1.54
CA TYR A 94 10.54 -10.01 0.96
C TYR A 94 11.80 -9.21 1.20
N LYS A 95 12.87 -9.90 1.56
CA LYS A 95 14.23 -9.37 1.61
C LYS A 95 14.95 -9.90 0.38
N SER A 96 15.31 -9.02 -0.55
CA SER A 96 16.27 -9.38 -1.59
C SER A 96 17.65 -9.28 -0.97
N ASP A 97 18.28 -10.41 -0.68
CA ASP A 97 19.70 -10.42 -0.35
C ASP A 97 20.45 -9.89 -1.57
N GLY A 98 21.10 -8.74 -1.44
CA GLY A 98 21.81 -8.10 -2.55
C GLY A 98 22.74 -9.10 -3.25
N ILE A 99 22.73 -9.09 -4.59
CA ILE A 99 23.63 -9.92 -5.39
C ILE A 99 25.06 -9.54 -5.01
N THR A 100 25.76 -10.42 -4.30
CA THR A 100 27.18 -10.26 -4.03
C THR A 100 27.93 -10.67 -5.28
N ILE A 101 28.26 -9.72 -6.17
CA ILE A 101 29.22 -9.98 -7.25
C ILE A 101 30.59 -10.14 -6.59
N ARG A 102 30.98 -11.38 -6.29
CA ARG A 102 32.37 -11.69 -5.93
C ARG A 102 33.18 -11.66 -7.21
N ASP A 103 33.83 -10.52 -7.45
CA ASP A 103 34.84 -10.41 -8.49
C ASP A 103 36.01 -11.35 -8.12
N LYS A 104 36.09 -12.51 -8.79
CA LYS A 104 37.23 -13.42 -8.66
C LYS A 104 38.40 -12.76 -9.38
N LYS A 105 39.19 -11.95 -8.66
CA LYS A 105 40.55 -11.63 -9.10
C LYS A 105 41.31 -12.95 -9.28
N LYS A 106 41.63 -13.29 -10.52
CA LYS A 106 42.67 -14.26 -10.89
C LYS A 106 44.00 -13.52 -10.98
#